data_AF-A0AAE3JKR0-F1
#
_entry.id   AF-A0AAE3JKR0-F1
#
_cell.length_a   1.000
_cell.length_b   1.000
_cell.length_c   1.000
_cell.angle_alpha   90.00
_cell.angle_beta   90.00
_cell.angle_gamma   90.00
#
_symmetry.space_group_name_H-M   'P 1'
#
loop_
_entity.id
_entity.type
_entity.pdbx_description
1 polymer ?
#
loop_
_entity_poly.entity_id
_entity_poly.type
_entity_poly.pdbx_seq_one_letter_code
_entity_poly.pdbx_strand_id
1 'polypeptide(L)'
;MQPISKQTIEGRLSYTHHIRHSGKDVNIVFGQNSTGIEKLYQQFLLYKLIIGNDMPVFIFEGKTDPLYIRYALQMLHNDYPSLITVTKEKIDYHVKLCTITKSFQRIFHVPSGSSGLDYLIEHYYSQRKIFALDADRKPVIFIYDNDEGAKKIKGKLKNFSNVDPKEMNSNSVYRLFDNIGVIFSTEITGGTIEDLFPPDLLTVKLDGKPFSKENEFNQEKFYGKRDFAKKVIGSRRKTVDFSGFRTILNHMKNVTENMTW
;
A
#
# COMPACT_ATOMS: atom_id res chain seq x y z
N MET A 1 -18.41 3.94 31.22
CA MET A 1 -19.03 3.90 29.87
C MET A 1 -18.36 2.78 29.10
N GLN A 2 -19.09 1.81 28.53
CA GLN A 2 -18.47 0.73 27.75
C GLN A 2 -17.77 1.32 26.51
N PRO A 3 -16.53 0.91 26.18
CA PRO A 3 -15.83 1.43 25.02
C PRO A 3 -16.56 1.05 23.73
N ILE A 4 -16.73 2.03 22.84
CA ILE A 4 -17.38 1.83 21.53
C ILE A 4 -16.36 1.23 20.56
N SER A 5 -16.73 0.19 19.81
CA SER A 5 -15.83 -0.45 18.86
C SER A 5 -15.43 0.50 17.71
N LYS A 6 -14.20 0.32 17.17
CA LYS A 6 -13.72 1.04 15.96
C LYS A 6 -14.73 0.90 14.81
N GLN A 7 -15.30 -0.30 14.62
CA GLN A 7 -16.27 -0.57 13.56
C GLN A 7 -17.58 0.19 13.74
N THR A 8 -18.05 0.34 14.98
CA THR A 8 -19.25 1.14 15.29
C THR A 8 -19.02 2.63 15.01
N ILE A 9 -17.85 3.17 15.36
CA ILE A 9 -17.49 4.56 15.08
C ILE A 9 -17.41 4.79 13.57
N GLU A 10 -16.76 3.89 12.84
CA GLU A 10 -16.68 3.94 11.38
C GLU A 10 -18.07 3.92 10.72
N GLY A 11 -18.96 3.03 11.18
CA GLY A 11 -20.33 2.95 10.68
C GLY A 11 -21.08 4.27 10.83
N ARG A 12 -20.96 4.91 12.01
CA ARG A 12 -21.59 6.23 12.27
C ARG A 12 -21.03 7.31 11.35
N LEU A 13 -19.70 7.46 11.28
CA LEU A 13 -19.06 8.50 10.47
C LEU A 13 -19.30 8.28 8.97
N SER A 14 -19.22 7.04 8.51
CA SER A 14 -19.50 6.67 7.11
C SER A 14 -20.94 6.97 6.72
N TYR A 15 -21.91 6.66 7.59
CA TYR A 15 -23.33 6.97 7.36
C TYR A 15 -23.58 8.48 7.30
N THR A 16 -23.03 9.25 8.25
CA THR A 16 -23.13 10.72 8.24
C THR A 16 -22.50 11.32 6.98
N HIS A 17 -21.32 10.83 6.60
CA HIS A 17 -20.65 11.25 5.36
C HIS A 17 -21.49 10.92 4.13
N HIS A 18 -22.09 9.72 4.07
CA HIS A 18 -22.95 9.30 2.97
C HIS A 18 -24.15 10.25 2.81
N ILE A 19 -24.94 10.48 3.87
CA ILE A 19 -26.13 11.36 3.81
C ILE A 19 -25.78 12.75 3.26
N ARG A 20 -24.66 13.34 3.69
CA ARG A 20 -24.27 14.69 3.24
C ARG A 20 -23.96 14.79 1.75
N HIS A 21 -23.56 13.68 1.15
CA HIS A 21 -23.15 13.58 -0.25
C HIS A 21 -24.19 12.88 -1.13
N SER A 22 -25.19 12.22 -0.53
CA SER A 22 -26.33 11.64 -1.24
C SER A 22 -27.11 12.72 -1.97
N GLY A 23 -27.34 12.53 -3.27
CA GLY A 23 -28.08 13.48 -4.12
C GLY A 23 -27.27 14.69 -4.61
N LYS A 24 -25.96 14.74 -4.38
CA LYS A 24 -25.07 15.73 -5.00
C LYS A 24 -24.22 15.05 -6.07
N ASP A 25 -24.16 15.63 -7.27
CA ASP A 25 -23.11 15.31 -8.24
C ASP A 25 -21.79 15.85 -7.69
N VAL A 26 -21.08 15.01 -6.94
CA VAL A 26 -19.79 15.38 -6.38
C VAL A 26 -18.74 15.25 -7.47
N ASN A 27 -18.56 16.30 -8.27
CA ASN A 27 -17.30 16.48 -8.97
C ASN A 27 -16.21 16.62 -7.89
N ILE A 28 -15.36 15.60 -7.77
CA ILE A 28 -14.25 15.60 -6.81
C ILE A 28 -13.26 16.65 -7.28
N VAL A 29 -13.22 17.79 -6.61
CA VAL A 29 -12.18 18.80 -6.82
C VAL A 29 -11.02 18.44 -5.89
N PHE A 30 -9.92 17.96 -6.47
CA PHE A 30 -8.71 17.66 -5.70
C PHE A 30 -8.19 18.93 -5.02
N GLY A 31 -7.78 18.81 -3.75
CA GLY A 31 -7.31 19.96 -2.96
C GLY A 31 -8.41 20.84 -2.34
N GLN A 32 -9.68 20.43 -2.41
CA GLN A 32 -10.77 21.13 -1.73
C GLN A 32 -10.67 21.01 -0.20
N ASN A 33 -10.99 22.10 0.51
CA ASN A 33 -11.06 22.11 1.97
C ASN A 33 -12.22 21.25 2.48
N SER A 34 -11.91 20.34 3.40
CA SER A 34 -12.89 19.45 4.00
C SER A 34 -13.74 20.14 5.08
N THR A 35 -15.02 19.77 5.16
CA THR A 35 -15.94 20.23 6.21
C THR A 35 -15.55 19.67 7.58
N GLY A 36 -16.08 20.21 8.68
CA GLY A 36 -15.76 19.71 10.03
C GLY A 36 -16.04 18.22 10.23
N ILE A 37 -17.14 17.71 9.64
CA ILE A 37 -17.49 16.28 9.67
C ILE A 37 -16.53 15.44 8.82
N GLU A 38 -16.16 15.92 7.64
CA GLU A 38 -15.16 15.23 6.80
C GLU A 38 -13.80 15.21 7.48
N LYS A 39 -13.36 16.31 8.09
CA LYS A 39 -12.11 16.36 8.87
C LYS A 39 -12.12 15.34 10.00
N LEU A 40 -13.23 15.24 10.74
CA LEU A 40 -13.40 14.23 11.79
C LEU A 40 -13.34 12.80 11.21
N TYR A 41 -13.97 12.57 10.06
CA TYR A 41 -13.94 11.25 9.43
C TYR A 41 -12.55 10.90 8.89
N GLN A 42 -11.87 11.85 8.24
CA GLN A 42 -10.48 11.71 7.81
C GLN A 42 -9.56 11.40 8.98
N GLN A 43 -9.66 12.16 10.08
CA GLN A 43 -8.90 11.91 11.32
C GLN A 43 -9.13 10.50 11.85
N PHE A 44 -10.39 10.05 11.89
CA PHE A 44 -10.72 8.69 12.31
C PHE A 44 -10.10 7.63 11.38
N LEU A 45 -10.15 7.85 10.06
CA LEU A 45 -9.55 6.93 9.09
C LEU A 45 -8.02 6.88 9.21
N LEU A 46 -7.36 8.01 9.43
CA LEU A 46 -5.93 8.08 9.71
C LEU A 46 -5.59 7.32 10.99
N TYR A 47 -6.32 7.58 12.07
CA TYR A 47 -6.14 6.88 13.34
C TYR A 47 -6.25 5.37 13.14
N LYS A 48 -7.32 4.90 12.48
CA LYS A 48 -7.53 3.47 12.20
C LYS A 48 -6.41 2.87 11.35
N LEU A 49 -5.91 3.61 10.36
CA LEU A 49 -4.92 3.15 9.38
C LEU A 49 -3.48 3.24 9.87
N ILE A 50 -3.16 4.12 10.82
CA ILE A 50 -1.77 4.37 11.24
C ILE A 50 -1.53 3.96 12.68
N ILE A 51 -2.47 4.25 13.59
CA ILE A 51 -2.25 4.10 15.03
C ILE A 51 -2.97 2.86 15.55
N GLY A 52 -4.28 2.78 15.32
CA GLY A 52 -5.15 1.72 15.82
C GLY A 52 -5.06 0.42 15.03
N ASN A 53 -3.89 0.07 14.49
CA ASN A 53 -3.68 -1.23 13.84
C ASN A 53 -3.17 -2.26 14.83
N ASP A 54 -3.73 -3.45 14.71
CA ASP A 54 -3.35 -4.57 15.56
C ASP A 54 -2.18 -5.39 14.97
N MET A 55 -1.71 -5.04 13.76
CA MET A 55 -0.57 -5.67 13.05
C MET A 55 0.10 -4.71 12.06
N PRO A 56 1.35 -4.98 11.61
CA PRO A 56 2.02 -4.18 10.59
C PRO A 56 1.18 -3.97 9.33
N VAL A 57 1.30 -2.79 8.73
CA VAL A 57 0.57 -2.40 7.53
C VAL A 57 1.54 -2.03 6.43
N PHE A 58 1.33 -2.59 5.23
CA PHE A 58 2.08 -2.26 4.02
C PHE A 58 1.12 -1.68 2.99
N ILE A 59 1.34 -0.42 2.61
CA ILE A 59 0.47 0.34 1.70
C ILE A 59 1.19 0.48 0.36
N PHE A 60 0.60 -0.11 -0.67
CA PHE A 60 1.15 -0.14 -2.02
C PHE A 60 0.54 0.95 -2.91
N GLU A 61 1.30 1.40 -3.90
CA GLU A 61 0.85 2.31 -4.95
C GLU A 61 -0.19 1.65 -5.88
N GLY A 62 0.12 0.44 -6.37
CA GLY A 62 -0.69 -0.28 -7.33
C GLY A 62 -1.73 -1.20 -6.70
N LYS A 63 -2.93 -1.25 -7.31
CA LYS A 63 -4.04 -2.11 -6.84
C LYS A 63 -3.75 -3.61 -6.93
N THR A 64 -2.78 -4.00 -7.75
CA THR A 64 -2.39 -5.38 -8.02
C THR A 64 -1.27 -5.86 -7.13
N ASP A 65 -0.47 -4.95 -6.58
CA ASP A 65 0.75 -5.24 -5.85
C ASP A 65 0.50 -6.11 -4.60
N PRO A 66 -0.54 -5.84 -3.77
CA PRO A 66 -0.88 -6.72 -2.67
C PRO A 66 -1.16 -8.16 -3.11
N LEU A 67 -1.67 -8.35 -4.33
CA LEU A 67 -1.97 -9.69 -4.85
C LEU A 67 -0.68 -10.44 -5.21
N TYR A 68 0.30 -9.77 -5.81
CA TYR A 68 1.61 -10.37 -6.08
C TYR A 68 2.31 -10.76 -4.78
N ILE A 69 2.30 -9.87 -3.77
CA ILE A 69 2.89 -10.14 -2.46
C ILE A 69 2.20 -11.30 -1.75
N ARG A 70 0.87 -11.40 -1.83
CA ARG A 70 0.14 -12.56 -1.32
C ARG A 70 0.58 -13.87 -1.97
N TYR A 71 0.78 -13.88 -3.29
CA TYR A 71 1.25 -15.08 -3.97
C TYR A 71 2.68 -15.43 -3.59
N ALA A 72 3.57 -14.43 -3.55
CA ALA A 72 4.96 -14.62 -3.14
C ALA A 72 5.06 -15.16 -1.71
N LEU A 73 4.34 -14.56 -0.76
CA LEU A 73 4.28 -15.02 0.63
C LEU A 73 3.75 -16.46 0.74
N GLN A 74 2.72 -16.83 -0.01
CA GLN A 74 2.21 -18.21 0.01
C GLN A 74 3.25 -19.22 -0.50
N MET A 75 3.97 -18.90 -1.58
CA MET A 75 4.95 -19.81 -2.16
C MET A 75 6.24 -19.88 -1.34
N LEU A 76 6.60 -18.78 -0.65
CA LEU A 76 7.82 -18.68 0.16
C LEU A 76 7.53 -18.75 1.67
N HIS A 77 6.35 -19.22 2.09
CA HIS A 77 5.87 -19.09 3.48
C HIS A 77 6.83 -19.67 4.54
N ASN A 78 7.55 -20.75 4.21
CA ASN A 78 8.53 -21.36 5.11
C ASN A 78 9.64 -20.38 5.54
N ASP A 79 9.98 -19.41 4.70
CA ASP A 79 11.04 -18.44 4.96
C ASP A 79 10.54 -17.21 5.74
N TYR A 80 9.22 -17.00 5.78
CA TYR A 80 8.57 -15.80 6.32
C TYR A 80 7.45 -16.07 7.35
N PRO A 81 7.69 -16.88 8.41
CA PRO A 81 6.66 -17.24 9.40
C PRO A 81 6.12 -16.04 10.19
N SER A 82 6.90 -14.95 10.33
CA SER A 82 6.43 -13.70 10.94
C SER A 82 5.44 -12.92 10.08
N LEU A 83 5.37 -13.20 8.78
CA LEU A 83 4.47 -12.51 7.84
C LEU A 83 3.24 -13.35 7.49
N ILE A 84 3.38 -14.68 7.45
CA ILE A 84 2.33 -15.60 7.01
C ILE A 84 2.48 -16.97 7.68
N THR A 85 1.35 -17.58 8.03
CA THR A 85 1.24 -19.00 8.39
C THR A 85 0.35 -19.70 7.38
N VAL A 86 0.86 -20.75 6.75
CA VAL A 86 0.10 -21.59 5.82
C VAL A 86 -0.12 -22.97 6.44
N THR A 87 -1.37 -23.35 6.60
CA THR A 87 -1.78 -24.69 7.06
C THR A 87 -2.62 -25.36 5.98
N LYS A 88 -2.98 -26.64 6.16
CA LYS A 88 -3.90 -27.33 5.25
C LYS A 88 -5.28 -26.67 5.18
N GLU A 89 -5.72 -26.02 6.26
CA GLU A 89 -7.09 -25.51 6.43
C GLU A 89 -7.19 -24.02 6.14
N LYS A 90 -6.20 -23.24 6.56
CA LYS A 90 -6.22 -21.78 6.44
C LYS A 90 -4.86 -21.20 6.07
N ILE A 91 -4.93 -20.03 5.43
CA ILE A 91 -3.81 -19.11 5.23
C ILE A 91 -4.06 -17.92 6.14
N ASP A 92 -3.15 -17.70 7.08
CA ASP A 92 -3.21 -16.61 8.04
C ASP A 92 -2.11 -15.59 7.74
N TYR A 93 -2.49 -14.34 7.50
CA TYR A 93 -1.52 -13.27 7.26
C TYR A 93 -1.36 -12.46 8.54
N HIS A 94 -0.12 -12.32 9.00
CA HIS A 94 0.21 -11.56 10.20
C HIS A 94 0.46 -10.07 9.90
N VAL A 95 0.22 -9.65 8.65
CA VAL A 95 0.40 -8.28 8.16
C VAL A 95 -0.78 -7.87 7.30
N LYS A 96 -1.10 -6.58 7.30
CA LYS A 96 -2.11 -6.00 6.38
C LYS A 96 -1.42 -5.51 5.11
N LEU A 97 -1.93 -5.97 3.97
CA LEU A 97 -1.52 -5.49 2.65
C LEU A 97 -2.65 -4.63 2.08
N CYS A 98 -2.39 -3.34 1.93
CA CYS A 98 -3.41 -2.32 1.62
C CYS A 98 -3.02 -1.50 0.39
N THR A 99 -4.01 -0.89 -0.24
CA THR A 99 -3.82 0.13 -1.28
C THR A 99 -4.73 1.30 -0.97
N ILE A 100 -4.42 2.48 -1.53
CA ILE A 100 -5.34 3.61 -1.45
C ILE A 100 -6.58 3.29 -2.28
N THR A 101 -7.72 3.15 -1.59
CA THR A 101 -9.00 2.84 -2.23
C THR A 101 -9.60 4.08 -2.92
N LYS A 102 -10.51 3.86 -3.88
CA LYS A 102 -11.29 4.96 -4.48
C LYS A 102 -12.11 5.74 -3.44
N SER A 103 -12.62 5.06 -2.41
CA SER A 103 -13.32 5.70 -1.31
C SER A 103 -12.39 6.60 -0.50
N PHE A 104 -11.17 6.16 -0.23
CA PHE A 104 -10.15 6.97 0.41
C PHE A 104 -9.81 8.21 -0.44
N GLN A 105 -9.57 8.04 -1.74
CA GLN A 105 -9.33 9.14 -2.68
C GLN A 105 -10.43 10.19 -2.64
N ARG A 106 -11.69 9.74 -2.63
CA ARG A 106 -12.86 10.60 -2.50
C ARG A 106 -12.89 11.35 -1.17
N ILE A 107 -12.76 10.64 -0.06
CA ILE A 107 -12.90 11.22 1.29
C ILE A 107 -11.79 12.23 1.57
N PHE A 108 -10.57 11.96 1.10
CA PHE A 108 -9.40 12.83 1.29
C PHE A 108 -9.18 13.83 0.15
N HIS A 109 -10.00 13.80 -0.91
CA HIS A 109 -9.86 14.62 -2.11
C HIS A 109 -8.45 14.51 -2.73
N VAL A 110 -7.94 13.28 -2.86
CA VAL A 110 -6.58 13.00 -3.37
C VAL A 110 -6.58 12.22 -4.69
N PRO A 111 -5.60 12.48 -5.57
CA PRO A 111 -5.36 11.68 -6.77
C PRO A 111 -4.92 10.24 -6.45
N SER A 112 -4.94 9.39 -7.47
CA SER A 112 -4.41 8.02 -7.40
C SER A 112 -2.88 7.97 -7.57
N GLY A 113 -2.29 6.80 -7.27
CA GLY A 113 -0.86 6.56 -7.44
C GLY A 113 -0.01 7.11 -6.30
N SER A 114 1.29 7.28 -6.55
CA SER A 114 2.30 7.79 -5.62
C SER A 114 1.88 9.11 -4.95
N SER A 115 1.28 10.02 -5.71
CA SER A 115 0.77 11.29 -5.18
C SER A 115 -0.26 11.15 -4.05
N GLY A 116 -1.06 10.08 -4.05
CA GLY A 116 -2.00 9.79 -2.97
C GLY A 116 -1.30 9.28 -1.71
N LEU A 117 -0.22 8.49 -1.86
CA LEU A 117 0.60 8.02 -0.73
C LEU A 117 1.33 9.20 -0.07
N ASP A 118 1.91 10.09 -0.88
CA ASP A 118 2.56 11.31 -0.40
C ASP A 118 1.62 12.16 0.44
N TYR A 119 0.40 12.41 -0.07
CA TYR A 119 -0.60 13.17 0.66
C TYR A 119 -0.92 12.51 2.00
N LEU A 120 -1.06 11.18 2.04
CA LEU A 120 -1.37 10.47 3.27
C LEU A 120 -0.25 10.66 4.32
N ILE A 121 1.01 10.57 3.91
CA ILE A 121 2.17 10.82 4.77
C ILE A 121 2.15 12.28 5.27
N GLU A 122 2.03 13.25 4.36
CA GLU A 122 2.03 14.69 4.67
C GLU A 122 0.85 15.07 5.59
N HIS A 123 -0.33 14.56 5.28
CA HIS A 123 -1.57 14.84 6.02
C HIS A 123 -1.50 14.25 7.43
N TYR A 124 -1.05 13.01 7.59
CA TYR A 124 -0.79 12.44 8.91
C TYR A 124 0.27 13.23 9.66
N TYR A 125 1.40 13.56 9.02
CA TYR A 125 2.46 14.37 9.65
C TYR A 125 1.91 15.69 10.19
N SER A 126 1.06 16.39 9.44
CA SER A 126 0.46 17.66 9.87
C SER A 126 -0.48 17.53 11.08
N GLN A 127 -1.11 16.35 11.25
CA GLN A 127 -2.09 16.09 12.30
C GLN A 127 -1.56 15.22 13.44
N ARG A 128 -0.32 14.73 13.36
CA ARG A 128 0.24 13.75 14.30
C ARG A 128 0.15 14.17 15.77
N LYS A 129 0.25 15.49 16.05
CA LYS A 129 0.13 16.04 17.41
C LYS A 129 -1.27 15.91 18.02
N ILE A 130 -2.30 15.70 17.20
CA ILE A 130 -3.68 15.46 17.64
C ILE A 130 -3.80 14.06 18.25
N PHE A 131 -2.99 13.11 17.76
CA PHE A 131 -3.07 11.73 18.18
C PHE A 131 -2.07 11.44 19.30
N ALA A 132 -2.54 10.78 20.36
CA ALA A 132 -1.64 10.15 21.31
C ALA A 132 -1.06 8.88 20.66
N LEU A 133 0.27 8.80 20.57
CA LEU A 133 0.93 7.60 20.07
C LEU A 133 0.93 6.51 21.14
N ASP A 134 0.43 5.34 20.77
CA ASP A 134 0.51 4.16 21.62
C ASP A 134 1.95 3.60 21.65
N ALA A 135 2.36 3.06 22.79
CA ALA A 135 3.64 2.39 22.93
C ALA A 135 3.71 1.12 22.07
N ASP A 136 2.57 0.43 21.89
CA ASP A 136 2.47 -0.84 21.15
C ASP A 136 2.16 -0.68 19.66
N ARG A 137 2.29 0.54 19.13
CA ARG A 137 1.99 0.89 17.74
C ARG A 137 2.71 -0.04 16.76
N LYS A 138 2.01 -0.42 15.70
CA LYS A 138 2.55 -1.31 14.65
C LYS A 138 3.06 -0.50 13.47
N PRO A 139 4.15 -0.92 12.81
CA PRO A 139 4.69 -0.19 11.67
C PRO A 139 3.69 -0.04 10.54
N VAL A 140 3.71 1.13 9.91
CA VAL A 140 2.98 1.42 8.67
C VAL A 140 3.98 1.82 7.61
N ILE A 141 4.16 0.95 6.62
CA ILE A 141 5.18 1.06 5.59
C ILE A 141 4.53 1.37 4.25
N PHE A 142 4.99 2.43 3.62
CA PHE A 142 4.59 2.81 2.27
C PHE A 142 5.57 2.20 1.27
N ILE A 143 5.02 1.50 0.27
CA ILE A 143 5.79 0.81 -0.76
C ILE A 143 5.59 1.56 -2.08
N TYR A 144 6.69 2.07 -2.61
CA TYR A 144 6.73 2.79 -3.88
C TYR A 144 7.42 1.93 -4.94
N ASP A 145 6.98 2.04 -6.19
CA ASP A 145 7.79 1.56 -7.31
C ASP A 145 9.10 2.36 -7.39
N ASN A 146 10.14 1.76 -7.99
CA ASN A 146 11.44 2.44 -8.16
C ASN A 146 11.51 3.18 -9.50
N ASP A 147 10.36 3.73 -9.92
CA ASP A 147 10.17 4.44 -11.17
C ASP A 147 10.44 5.96 -11.04
N GLU A 148 9.97 6.78 -11.98
CA GLU A 148 10.13 8.23 -11.87
C GLU A 148 9.40 8.84 -10.65
N GLY A 149 8.33 8.19 -10.17
CA GLY A 149 7.64 8.54 -8.93
C GLY A 149 8.58 8.45 -7.73
N ALA A 150 9.47 7.44 -7.70
CA ALA A 150 10.49 7.26 -6.67
C ALA A 150 11.37 8.50 -6.48
N LYS A 151 11.76 9.18 -7.56
CA LYS A 151 12.62 10.37 -7.49
C LYS A 151 11.93 11.52 -6.76
N LYS A 152 10.62 11.72 -7.01
CA LYS A 152 9.83 12.77 -6.38
C LYS A 152 9.65 12.49 -4.89
N ILE A 153 9.31 11.25 -4.51
CA ILE A 153 9.14 10.88 -3.11
C ILE A 153 10.46 11.03 -2.35
N LYS A 154 11.59 10.53 -2.86
CA LYS A 154 12.91 10.69 -2.22
C LYS A 154 13.19 12.15 -1.86
N GLY A 155 12.93 13.08 -2.79
CA GLY A 155 13.08 14.53 -2.55
C GLY A 155 12.16 15.10 -1.46
N LYS A 156 10.96 14.54 -1.26
CA LYS A 156 10.04 14.93 -0.18
C LYS A 156 10.39 14.28 1.16
N LEU A 157 10.86 13.03 1.14
CA LEU A 157 11.20 12.27 2.35
C LEU A 157 12.32 12.90 3.18
N LYS A 158 13.18 13.73 2.57
CA LYS A 158 14.16 14.53 3.32
C LYS A 158 13.54 15.46 4.36
N ASN A 159 12.27 15.84 4.19
CA ASN A 159 11.56 16.69 5.14
C ASN A 159 11.06 15.90 6.36
N PHE A 160 11.10 14.58 6.28
CA PHE A 160 10.54 13.64 7.25
C PHE A 160 11.56 12.68 7.83
N SER A 161 12.75 12.56 7.22
CA SER A 161 13.82 11.66 7.61
C SER A 161 15.17 12.36 7.49
N ASN A 162 16.16 11.91 8.25
CA ASN A 162 17.53 12.42 8.19
C ASN A 162 18.38 11.76 7.10
N VAL A 163 17.78 10.93 6.25
CA VAL A 163 18.50 10.18 5.21
C VAL A 163 18.61 11.03 3.95
N ASP A 164 19.80 11.08 3.34
CA ASP A 164 19.98 11.74 2.05
C ASP A 164 19.13 11.02 0.98
N PRO A 165 18.26 11.73 0.25
CA PRO A 165 17.51 11.18 -0.88
C PRO A 165 18.34 10.38 -1.90
N LYS A 166 19.64 10.71 -2.05
CA LYS A 166 20.56 10.00 -2.95
C LYS A 166 20.98 8.64 -2.42
N GLU A 167 20.98 8.46 -1.11
CA GLU A 167 21.29 7.19 -0.44
C GLU A 167 20.06 6.28 -0.39
N MET A 168 18.85 6.83 -0.64
CA MET A 168 17.63 6.06 -0.68
C MET A 168 17.58 5.14 -1.92
N ASN A 169 17.53 3.84 -1.68
CA ASN A 169 17.49 2.78 -2.66
C ASN A 169 16.67 1.59 -2.15
N SER A 170 16.47 0.59 -2.99
CA SER A 170 15.69 -0.61 -2.69
C SER A 170 16.24 -1.50 -1.58
N ASN A 171 17.48 -1.31 -1.11
CA ASN A 171 18.16 -2.27 -0.25
C ASN A 171 17.91 -2.03 1.23
N SER A 172 17.15 -0.99 1.60
CA SER A 172 16.93 -0.61 2.99
C SER A 172 15.49 -0.18 3.26
N VAL A 173 15.14 -0.23 4.54
CA VAL A 173 13.92 0.36 5.08
C VAL A 173 14.25 1.76 5.59
N TYR A 174 13.52 2.77 5.12
CA TYR A 174 13.70 4.15 5.56
C TYR A 174 12.63 4.52 6.56
N ARG A 175 13.01 4.64 7.83
CA ARG A 175 12.13 5.21 8.85
C ARG A 175 12.02 6.71 8.64
N LEU A 176 10.78 7.21 8.63
CA LEU A 176 10.50 8.63 8.51
C LEU A 176 10.32 9.24 9.90
N PHE A 177 9.14 9.05 10.48
CA PHE A 177 8.74 9.57 11.79
C PHE A 177 7.71 8.62 12.42
N ASP A 178 7.52 8.72 13.73
CA ASP A 178 6.62 7.84 14.49
C ASP A 178 6.85 6.35 14.09
N ASN A 179 5.78 5.64 13.71
CA ASN A 179 5.76 4.29 13.16
C ASN A 179 5.71 4.22 11.62
N ILE A 180 6.00 5.32 10.93
CA ILE A 180 5.95 5.40 9.46
C ILE A 180 7.32 5.11 8.84
N GLY A 181 7.34 4.25 7.83
CA GLY A 181 8.52 3.98 7.01
C GLY A 181 8.21 3.82 5.53
N VAL A 182 9.27 3.70 4.73
CA VAL A 182 9.22 3.53 3.27
C VAL A 182 10.14 2.40 2.82
N ILE A 183 9.68 1.64 1.82
CA ILE A 183 10.45 0.65 1.06
C ILE A 183 10.22 0.91 -0.44
N PHE A 184 11.21 0.64 -1.28
CA PHE A 184 11.04 0.61 -2.73
C PHE A 184 10.86 -0.82 -3.23
N SER A 185 9.93 -1.04 -4.17
CA SER A 185 9.45 -2.37 -4.53
C SER A 185 10.50 -3.24 -5.23
N THR A 186 11.44 -2.61 -5.96
CA THR A 186 12.44 -3.31 -6.78
C THR A 186 13.78 -2.56 -6.81
N GLU A 187 14.86 -3.31 -6.97
CA GLU A 187 16.22 -2.76 -7.17
C GLU A 187 16.44 -2.21 -8.58
N ILE A 188 15.56 -2.55 -9.52
CA ILE A 188 15.62 -2.09 -10.90
C ILE A 188 15.27 -0.60 -10.94
N THR A 189 16.23 0.23 -11.32
CA THR A 189 15.98 1.66 -11.52
C THR A 189 15.02 1.87 -12.68
N GLY A 190 13.93 2.60 -12.46
CA GLY A 190 12.84 2.73 -13.42
C GLY A 190 11.83 1.58 -13.38
N GLY A 191 12.05 0.57 -12.53
CA GLY A 191 11.25 -0.65 -12.49
C GLY A 191 10.03 -0.56 -11.59
N THR A 192 9.07 -1.43 -11.87
CA THR A 192 7.87 -1.65 -11.05
C THR A 192 7.90 -3.02 -10.38
N ILE A 193 6.96 -3.27 -9.47
CA ILE A 193 6.85 -4.58 -8.82
C ILE A 193 6.64 -5.75 -9.81
N GLU A 194 6.08 -5.49 -10.99
CA GLU A 194 5.94 -6.53 -12.03
C GLU A 194 7.28 -7.03 -12.56
N ASP A 195 8.35 -6.23 -12.48
CA ASP A 195 9.70 -6.60 -12.92
C ASP A 195 10.38 -7.62 -12.00
N LEU A 196 9.78 -7.92 -10.85
CA LEU A 196 10.24 -8.99 -9.95
C LEU A 196 9.86 -10.38 -10.47
N PHE A 197 8.97 -10.47 -11.47
CA PHE A 197 8.63 -11.74 -12.11
C PHE A 197 9.64 -12.10 -13.21
N PRO A 198 9.85 -13.41 -13.45
CA PRO A 198 10.58 -13.89 -14.61
C PRO A 198 10.13 -13.22 -15.93
N PRO A 199 11.06 -12.74 -16.78
CA PRO A 199 10.72 -11.98 -17.99
C PRO A 199 9.80 -12.72 -18.98
N ASP A 200 9.87 -14.04 -19.04
CA ASP A 200 9.02 -14.87 -19.89
C ASP A 200 7.54 -14.73 -19.53
N LEU A 201 7.21 -14.58 -18.25
CA LEU A 201 5.83 -14.38 -17.80
C LEU A 201 5.25 -13.06 -18.31
N LEU A 202 6.06 -12.01 -18.40
CA LEU A 202 5.65 -10.70 -18.93
C LEU A 202 5.33 -10.75 -20.43
N THR A 203 5.79 -11.79 -21.14
CA THR A 203 5.52 -11.99 -22.58
C THR A 203 4.29 -12.85 -22.86
N VAL A 204 3.67 -13.45 -21.83
CA VAL A 204 2.50 -14.32 -21.98
C VAL A 204 1.35 -13.54 -22.62
N LYS A 205 0.76 -14.10 -23.67
CA LYS A 205 -0.45 -13.55 -24.30
C LYS A 205 -1.71 -14.17 -23.70
N LEU A 206 -2.74 -13.36 -23.52
CA LEU A 206 -4.10 -13.81 -23.17
C LEU A 206 -5.02 -13.47 -24.34
N ASP A 207 -5.68 -14.48 -24.90
CA ASP A 207 -6.56 -14.31 -26.07
C ASP A 207 -5.87 -13.56 -27.23
N GLY A 208 -4.59 -13.87 -27.46
CA GLY A 208 -3.75 -13.20 -28.47
C GLY A 208 -3.23 -11.82 -28.09
N LYS A 209 -3.73 -11.21 -27.00
CA LYS A 209 -3.34 -9.88 -26.53
C LYS A 209 -2.06 -9.94 -25.68
N PRO A 210 -1.03 -9.13 -25.94
CA PRO A 210 0.12 -8.97 -25.04
C PRO A 210 -0.22 -8.21 -23.75
N PHE A 211 0.63 -8.37 -22.75
CA PHE A 211 0.54 -7.64 -21.48
C PHE A 211 0.91 -6.17 -21.66
N SER A 212 0.20 -5.27 -20.97
CA SER A 212 0.61 -3.89 -20.75
C SER A 212 0.80 -3.59 -19.26
N LYS A 213 1.96 -3.02 -18.93
CA LYS A 213 2.27 -2.48 -17.59
C LYS A 213 1.65 -1.11 -17.35
N GLU A 214 1.16 -0.44 -18.40
CA GLU A 214 0.59 0.88 -18.28
C GLU A 214 -0.75 0.87 -17.54
N ASN A 215 -1.04 1.97 -16.84
CA ASN A 215 -2.36 2.16 -16.22
C ASN A 215 -3.44 2.45 -17.26
N GLU A 216 -3.07 3.15 -18.34
CA GLU A 216 -3.93 3.47 -19.47
C GLU A 216 -3.42 2.76 -20.72
N PHE A 217 -4.26 1.90 -21.31
CA PHE A 217 -3.90 1.13 -22.49
C PHE A 217 -5.14 0.79 -23.30
N ASN A 218 -4.95 0.50 -24.58
CA ASN A 218 -6.03 0.03 -25.44
C ASN A 218 -6.38 -1.43 -25.08
N GLN A 219 -7.57 -1.63 -24.48
CA GLN A 219 -8.07 -2.93 -24.01
C GLN A 219 -8.39 -3.92 -25.14
N GLU A 220 -8.56 -3.45 -26.38
CA GLU A 220 -8.70 -4.32 -27.56
C GLU A 220 -7.35 -4.92 -27.95
N LYS A 221 -6.26 -4.18 -27.75
CA LYS A 221 -4.90 -4.60 -28.13
C LYS A 221 -4.13 -5.28 -27.02
N PHE A 222 -4.34 -4.90 -25.77
CA PHE A 222 -3.57 -5.38 -24.61
C PHE A 222 -4.47 -5.84 -23.48
N TYR A 223 -3.95 -6.71 -22.61
CA TYR A 223 -4.54 -6.94 -21.29
C TYR A 223 -3.69 -6.28 -20.20
N GLY A 224 -4.33 -5.87 -19.10
CA GLY A 224 -3.67 -5.10 -18.04
C GLY A 224 -3.27 -5.90 -16.80
N LYS A 225 -2.66 -5.19 -15.84
CA LYS A 225 -2.12 -5.73 -14.58
C LYS A 225 -3.07 -6.67 -13.83
N ARG A 226 -4.37 -6.35 -13.77
CA ARG A 226 -5.35 -7.17 -13.05
C ARG A 226 -5.46 -8.58 -13.64
N ASP A 227 -5.48 -8.67 -14.96
CA ASP A 227 -5.60 -9.93 -15.67
C ASP A 227 -4.26 -10.68 -15.64
N PHE A 228 -3.13 -9.98 -15.74
CA PHE A 228 -1.81 -10.55 -15.48
C PHE A 228 -1.74 -11.23 -14.10
N ALA A 229 -2.08 -10.49 -13.04
CA ALA A 229 -2.05 -10.99 -11.67
C ALA A 229 -2.95 -12.20 -11.45
N LYS A 230 -4.16 -12.20 -11.99
CA LYS A 230 -5.12 -13.29 -11.74
C LYS A 230 -4.93 -14.48 -12.69
N LYS A 231 -4.85 -14.21 -13.99
CA LYS A 231 -4.91 -15.23 -15.05
C LYS A 231 -3.55 -15.78 -15.44
N VAL A 232 -2.46 -15.01 -15.27
CA VAL A 232 -1.10 -15.49 -15.55
C VAL A 232 -0.43 -15.97 -14.28
N ILE A 233 -0.29 -15.08 -13.28
CA ILE A 233 0.41 -15.41 -12.04
C ILE A 233 -0.43 -16.30 -11.13
N GLY A 234 -1.66 -15.88 -10.80
CA GLY A 234 -2.50 -16.58 -9.84
C GLY A 234 -2.87 -18.01 -10.23
N SER A 235 -3.04 -18.27 -11.52
CA SER A 235 -3.36 -19.60 -12.08
C SER A 235 -2.15 -20.55 -12.10
N ARG A 236 -0.94 -19.99 -12.26
CA ARG A 236 0.33 -20.75 -12.36
C ARG A 236 1.20 -20.61 -11.11
N ARG A 237 0.67 -20.06 -10.01
CA ARG A 237 1.47 -19.69 -8.83
C ARG A 237 2.37 -20.79 -8.28
N LYS A 238 1.99 -22.06 -8.42
CA LYS A 238 2.81 -23.21 -7.95
C LYS A 238 4.08 -23.46 -8.78
N THR A 239 4.15 -22.93 -10.00
CA THR A 239 5.26 -23.14 -10.94
C THR A 239 6.01 -21.84 -11.24
N VAL A 240 5.45 -20.69 -10.86
CA VAL A 240 6.11 -19.38 -11.01
C VAL A 240 7.25 -19.29 -10.01
N ASP A 241 8.41 -18.83 -10.47
CA ASP A 241 9.51 -18.45 -9.58
C ASP A 241 9.22 -17.08 -8.94
N PHE A 242 9.22 -17.05 -7.60
CA PHE A 242 9.03 -15.85 -6.78
C PHE A 242 10.33 -15.36 -6.13
N SER A 243 11.49 -15.88 -6.53
CA SER A 243 12.80 -15.51 -5.98
C SER A 243 13.06 -14.00 -6.03
N GLY A 244 12.62 -13.30 -7.09
CA GLY A 244 12.73 -11.84 -7.22
C GLY A 244 12.01 -11.05 -6.12
N PHE A 245 11.02 -11.63 -5.45
CA PHE A 245 10.30 -10.99 -4.34
C PHE A 245 11.04 -11.08 -3.01
N ARG A 246 12.13 -11.85 -2.90
CA ARG A 246 12.82 -12.06 -1.62
C ARG A 246 13.33 -10.76 -1.01
N THR A 247 13.85 -9.82 -1.79
CA THR A 247 14.34 -8.53 -1.27
C THR A 247 13.24 -7.79 -0.50
N ILE A 248 12.10 -7.52 -1.15
CA ILE A 248 11.00 -6.79 -0.49
C ILE A 248 10.41 -7.57 0.69
N LEU A 249 10.28 -8.89 0.60
CA LEU A 249 9.78 -9.72 1.71
C LEU A 249 10.74 -9.75 2.90
N ASN A 250 12.06 -9.72 2.66
CA ASN A 250 13.07 -9.58 3.70
C ASN A 250 12.96 -8.24 4.42
N HIS A 251 12.71 -7.14 3.70
CA HIS A 251 12.44 -5.85 4.34
C HIS A 251 11.16 -5.86 5.17
N MET A 252 10.08 -6.45 4.65
CA MET A 252 8.83 -6.62 5.40
C MET A 252 9.05 -7.43 6.68
N LYS A 253 9.82 -8.52 6.61
CA LYS A 253 10.21 -9.32 7.77
C LYS A 253 11.02 -8.50 8.77
N ASN A 254 12.03 -7.77 8.31
CA ASN A 254 12.88 -6.94 9.16
C ASN A 254 12.09 -5.86 9.92
N VAL A 255 11.14 -5.20 9.24
CA VAL A 255 10.21 -4.23 9.85
C VAL A 255 9.40 -4.86 10.99
N THR A 256 9.02 -6.13 10.81
CA THR A 256 8.09 -6.83 11.69
C THR A 256 8.78 -7.43 12.91
N GLU A 257 10.02 -7.89 12.76
CA GLU A 257 10.77 -8.62 13.81
C GLU A 257 11.79 -7.75 14.55
N ASN A 258 12.50 -6.85 13.85
CA ASN A 258 13.76 -6.29 14.33
C ASN A 258 13.73 -4.79 14.61
N MET A 259 12.73 -4.07 14.11
CA MET A 259 12.65 -2.62 14.25
C MET A 259 11.78 -2.21 15.44
N THR A 260 12.35 -1.41 16.34
CA THR A 260 11.60 -0.71 17.39
C THR A 260 11.06 0.61 16.84
N TRP A 261 9.73 0.79 16.87
CA TRP A 261 9.02 1.93 16.29
C TRP A 261 8.56 2.93 17.32
#